data_AF-F9PKR1-F1
#
_entry.id   AF-F9PKR1-F1
#
_cell.length_a   1.000
_cell.length_b   1.000
_cell.length_c   1.000
_cell.angle_alpha   90.00
_cell.angle_beta   90.00
_cell.angle_gamma   90.00
#
_symmetry.space_group_name_H-M   'P 1'
#
loop_
_entity.id
_entity.type
_entity.pdbx_description
1 polymer ?
#
loop_
_entity_poly.entity_id
_entity_poly.type
_entity_poly.pdbx_seq_one_letter_code
_entity_poly.pdbx_strand_id
1 'polypeptide(L)'
;MDSTHSPSVTPQHRTRLGLSTPSDRPGHAPDPKQAERQGRRDHRTVVRDDGTTPWISAEVNRTNAAIQLVSEELHDSVADVDASIAVDVERIRSLGHPTSSIPPPPTTAGTPLETYRILQAQRAAAARAQADAADLRAARERLSSSLETRRFLHDQARDLVRELAAISSSRIAAYRRGLERGPWWTRFVGARRVIGAPIPVCQPTVHWYENDLPFLHTHITDDVDVIAWRWSPFRDPTLDPATGH
;
A
#
# COMPACT_ATOMS: atom_id res chain seq x y z
N MET A 1 4.73 -48.58 -11.84
CA MET A 1 3.52 -47.75 -11.67
C MET A 1 3.93 -46.63 -10.74
N ASP A 2 4.45 -45.54 -11.30
CA ASP A 2 4.91 -44.40 -10.52
C ASP A 2 3.77 -43.41 -10.39
N SER A 3 3.17 -43.35 -9.20
CA SER A 3 2.22 -42.31 -8.84
C SER A 3 2.99 -41.10 -8.31
N THR A 4 3.34 -40.19 -9.22
CA THR A 4 3.76 -38.83 -8.86
C THR A 4 2.53 -38.05 -8.40
N HIS A 5 2.37 -37.93 -7.09
CA HIS A 5 1.47 -36.92 -6.51
C HIS A 5 2.09 -35.54 -6.73
N SER A 6 1.60 -34.81 -7.73
CA SER A 6 1.79 -33.36 -7.81
C SER A 6 1.12 -32.73 -6.58
N PRO A 7 1.81 -31.91 -5.78
CA PRO A 7 1.17 -31.20 -4.68
C PRO A 7 0.13 -30.24 -5.27
N SER A 8 -1.11 -30.40 -4.82
CA SER A 8 -2.20 -29.44 -5.04
C SER A 8 -1.76 -28.10 -4.45
N VAL A 9 -1.25 -27.20 -5.28
CA VAL A 9 -1.06 -25.79 -4.92
C VAL A 9 -2.45 -25.21 -4.81
N THR A 10 -2.93 -25.05 -3.58
CA THR A 10 -4.16 -24.31 -3.30
C THR A 10 -3.98 -22.91 -3.91
N PRO A 11 -4.93 -22.41 -4.72
CA PRO A 11 -4.79 -21.08 -5.29
C PRO A 11 -4.71 -20.06 -4.16
N GLN A 12 -3.53 -19.49 -3.96
CA GLN A 12 -3.35 -18.35 -3.07
C GLN A 12 -4.17 -17.20 -3.66
N HIS A 13 -5.20 -16.77 -2.95
CA HIS A 13 -5.98 -15.60 -3.30
C HIS A 13 -5.13 -14.37 -3.03
N ARG A 14 -4.44 -13.88 -4.06
CA ARG A 14 -3.73 -12.60 -4.03
C ARG A 14 -4.63 -11.48 -4.52
N THR A 15 -4.41 -10.28 -4.01
CA THR A 15 -5.00 -9.05 -4.55
C THR A 15 -4.51 -8.79 -5.98
N ARG A 16 -5.11 -7.81 -6.68
CA ARG A 16 -4.76 -7.51 -8.08
C ARG A 16 -3.30 -7.15 -8.27
N LEU A 17 -2.62 -6.64 -7.25
CA LEU A 17 -1.19 -6.35 -7.27
C LEU A 17 -0.33 -7.30 -6.44
N GLY A 18 -0.86 -8.48 -6.07
CA GLY A 18 -0.04 -9.54 -5.49
C GLY A 18 0.07 -9.57 -3.97
N LEU A 19 -0.48 -8.59 -3.24
CA LEU A 19 -0.56 -8.63 -1.77
C LEU A 19 -1.45 -9.80 -1.32
N SER A 20 -1.09 -10.47 -0.23
CA SER A 20 -1.85 -11.61 0.29
C SER A 20 -3.20 -11.15 0.85
N THR A 21 -4.27 -11.89 0.53
CA THR A 21 -5.60 -11.60 1.10
C THR A 21 -5.68 -12.07 2.56
N PRO A 22 -6.63 -11.53 3.36
CA PRO A 22 -6.76 -11.92 4.77
C PRO A 22 -7.10 -13.40 4.99
N SER A 23 -7.76 -14.04 4.02
CA SER A 23 -8.13 -15.47 4.08
C SER A 23 -6.93 -16.41 4.00
N ASP A 24 -5.85 -15.98 3.35
CA ASP A 24 -4.63 -16.79 3.20
C ASP A 24 -3.71 -16.65 4.41
N ARG A 25 -4.02 -15.73 5.35
CA ARG A 25 -3.21 -15.51 6.54
C ARG A 25 -3.57 -16.52 7.65
N PRO A 26 -2.59 -17.26 8.20
CA PRO A 26 -2.83 -18.26 9.23
C PRO A 26 -3.64 -17.71 10.42
N GLY A 27 -4.74 -18.39 10.79
CA GLY A 27 -5.55 -18.02 11.97
C GLY A 27 -6.54 -16.86 11.78
N HIS A 28 -6.69 -16.35 10.55
CA HIS A 28 -7.64 -15.28 10.18
C HIS A 28 -8.84 -15.77 9.36
N ALA A 29 -9.30 -17.01 9.61
CA ALA A 29 -10.60 -17.45 9.12
C ALA A 29 -11.73 -16.70 9.88
N PRO A 30 -12.71 -16.10 9.18
CA PRO A 30 -13.70 -15.20 9.78
C PRO A 30 -14.84 -15.98 10.44
N ASP A 31 -14.57 -16.97 11.30
CA ASP A 31 -15.62 -17.75 11.97
C ASP A 31 -15.99 -17.13 13.34
N PRO A 32 -16.99 -16.23 13.41
CA PRO A 32 -17.44 -15.65 14.67
C PRO A 32 -18.10 -16.70 15.59
N LYS A 33 -18.57 -17.84 15.06
CA LYS A 33 -19.20 -18.87 15.90
C LYS A 33 -18.17 -19.54 16.80
N GLN A 34 -16.93 -19.72 16.33
CA GLN A 34 -15.84 -20.22 17.16
C GLN A 34 -15.50 -19.26 18.29
N ALA A 35 -15.40 -17.96 17.98
CA ALA A 35 -15.16 -16.92 18.98
C ALA A 35 -16.28 -16.89 20.04
N GLU A 36 -17.54 -16.96 19.63
CA GLU A 36 -18.67 -17.02 20.57
C GLU A 36 -18.61 -18.29 21.45
N ARG A 37 -18.33 -19.46 20.88
CA ARG A 37 -18.17 -20.71 21.65
C ARG A 37 -17.05 -20.60 22.67
N GLN A 38 -15.93 -19.97 22.29
CA GLN A 38 -14.81 -19.74 23.19
C GLN A 38 -15.21 -18.79 24.33
N GLY A 39 -15.92 -17.70 24.03
CA GLY A 39 -16.46 -16.81 25.05
C GLY A 39 -17.37 -17.51 26.06
N ARG A 40 -18.21 -18.45 25.61
CA ARG A 40 -19.05 -19.24 26.52
C ARG A 40 -18.24 -20.15 27.44
N ARG A 41 -17.14 -20.73 26.94
CA ARG A 41 -16.22 -21.54 27.77
C ARG A 41 -15.54 -20.66 28.81
N ASP A 42 -15.11 -19.48 28.40
CA ASP A 42 -14.37 -18.51 29.20
C ASP A 42 -15.27 -17.65 30.10
N HIS A 43 -16.55 -17.99 30.29
CA HIS A 43 -17.55 -17.16 30.98
C HIS A 43 -17.17 -16.70 32.40
N ARG A 44 -16.26 -17.39 33.09
CA ARG A 44 -15.75 -17.03 34.42
C ARG A 44 -14.48 -16.16 34.40
N THR A 45 -13.93 -15.91 33.22
CA THR A 45 -12.71 -15.11 33.06
C THR A 45 -12.96 -13.69 33.55
N VAL A 46 -12.03 -13.18 34.35
CA VAL A 46 -12.04 -11.80 34.81
C VAL A 46 -11.81 -10.88 33.61
N VAL A 47 -12.70 -9.93 33.44
CA VAL A 47 -12.58 -8.88 32.40
C VAL A 47 -11.92 -7.69 33.09
N ARG A 48 -10.85 -7.18 32.49
CA ARG A 48 -10.17 -5.98 32.99
C ARG A 48 -11.03 -4.73 32.79
N ASP A 49 -10.67 -3.64 33.43
CA ASP A 49 -11.42 -2.38 33.40
C ASP A 49 -11.54 -1.79 31.98
N ASP A 50 -10.54 -2.04 31.13
CA ASP A 50 -10.52 -1.70 29.70
C ASP A 50 -11.38 -2.63 28.82
N GLY A 51 -12.04 -3.62 29.42
CA GLY A 51 -12.86 -4.61 28.71
C GLY A 51 -12.08 -5.75 28.09
N THR A 52 -10.76 -5.82 28.29
CA THR A 52 -9.90 -6.86 27.73
C THR A 52 -9.93 -8.14 28.56
N THR A 53 -9.62 -9.24 27.88
CA THR A 53 -9.40 -10.57 28.45
C THR A 53 -8.15 -11.15 27.81
N PRO A 54 -7.51 -12.20 28.37
CA PRO A 54 -6.38 -12.85 27.74
C PRO A 54 -6.66 -13.28 26.29
N TRP A 55 -7.88 -13.74 26.00
CA TRP A 55 -8.30 -14.10 24.65
C TRP A 55 -8.38 -12.89 23.71
N ILE A 56 -8.99 -11.78 24.17
CA ILE A 56 -9.09 -10.54 23.38
C ILE A 56 -7.69 -9.97 23.10
N SER A 57 -6.80 -9.94 24.10
CA SER A 57 -5.42 -9.50 23.89
C SER A 57 -4.69 -10.38 22.87
N ALA A 58 -4.88 -11.70 22.92
CA ALA A 58 -4.31 -12.61 21.94
C ALA A 58 -4.90 -12.43 20.53
N GLU A 59 -6.18 -12.07 20.41
CA GLU A 59 -6.81 -11.74 19.11
C GLU A 59 -6.21 -10.46 18.53
N VAL A 60 -6.11 -9.39 19.32
CA VAL A 60 -5.48 -8.12 18.90
C VAL A 60 -4.03 -8.34 18.48
N ASN A 61 -3.25 -9.09 19.26
CA ASN A 61 -1.86 -9.40 18.90
C ASN A 61 -1.75 -10.19 17.58
N ARG A 62 -2.67 -11.15 17.35
CA ARG A 62 -2.74 -11.88 16.08
C ARG A 62 -3.08 -10.96 14.92
N THR A 63 -4.03 -10.04 15.10
CA THR A 63 -4.39 -9.06 14.06
C THR A 63 -3.23 -8.10 13.77
N ASN A 64 -2.54 -7.62 14.80
CA ASN A 64 -1.36 -6.77 14.63
C ASN A 64 -0.24 -7.49 13.88
N ALA A 65 0.02 -8.77 14.18
CA ALA A 65 0.98 -9.59 13.43
C ALA A 65 0.57 -9.76 11.96
N ALA A 66 -0.73 -9.93 11.68
CA ALA A 66 -1.22 -10.00 10.31
C ALA A 66 -1.08 -8.67 9.55
N ILE A 67 -1.27 -7.54 10.23
CA ILE A 67 -1.07 -6.21 9.64
C ILE A 67 0.42 -5.94 9.40
N GLN A 68 1.30 -6.38 10.30
CA GLN A 68 2.75 -6.28 10.11
C GLN A 68 3.18 -6.97 8.82
N LEU A 69 2.64 -8.17 8.54
CA LEU A 69 2.88 -8.87 7.28
C LEU A 69 2.37 -8.09 6.05
N VAL A 70 1.21 -7.41 6.14
CA VAL A 70 0.73 -6.51 5.06
C VAL A 70 1.74 -5.39 4.82
N SER A 71 2.28 -4.82 5.90
CA SER A 71 3.27 -3.74 5.79
C SER A 71 4.58 -4.22 5.16
N GLU A 72 5.05 -5.41 5.51
CA GLU A 72 6.26 -6.00 4.92
C GLU A 72 6.05 -6.32 3.42
N GLU A 73 4.93 -6.94 3.06
CA GLU A 73 4.58 -7.20 1.66
C GLU A 73 4.46 -5.90 0.83
N LEU A 74 3.88 -4.85 1.42
CA LEU A 74 3.78 -3.54 0.80
C LEU A 74 5.17 -2.92 0.59
N HIS A 75 6.03 -2.97 1.60
CA HIS A 75 7.39 -2.41 1.55
C HIS A 75 8.19 -3.03 0.39
N ASP A 76 8.21 -4.36 0.31
CA ASP A 76 8.90 -5.09 -0.76
C ASP A 76 8.32 -4.72 -2.13
N SER A 77 6.99 -4.64 -2.25
CA SER A 77 6.33 -4.29 -3.51
C SER A 77 6.60 -2.84 -3.95
N VAL A 78 6.69 -1.91 -2.99
CA VAL A 78 6.96 -0.49 -3.26
C VAL A 78 8.42 -0.26 -3.61
N ALA A 79 9.36 -1.02 -3.01
CA ALA A 79 10.78 -0.91 -3.31
C ALA A 79 11.09 -1.16 -4.79
N ASP A 80 10.45 -2.17 -5.40
CA ASP A 80 10.59 -2.47 -6.84
C ASP A 80 10.06 -1.34 -7.73
N VAL A 81 8.95 -0.73 -7.32
CA VAL A 81 8.36 0.42 -8.03
C VAL A 81 9.24 1.66 -7.87
N ASP A 82 9.79 1.90 -6.69
CA ASP A 82 10.69 3.03 -6.41
C ASP A 82 12.01 2.92 -7.17
N ALA A 83 12.55 1.71 -7.33
CA ALA A 83 13.69 1.47 -8.20
C ALA A 83 13.39 1.84 -9.67
N SER A 84 12.20 1.47 -10.16
CA SER A 84 11.75 1.81 -11.52
C SER A 84 11.57 3.32 -11.70
N ILE A 85 10.97 3.99 -10.72
CA ILE A 85 10.83 5.45 -10.68
C ILE A 85 12.19 6.14 -10.73
N ALA A 86 13.17 5.69 -9.93
CA ALA A 86 14.50 6.28 -9.90
C ALA A 86 15.21 6.20 -11.27
N VAL A 87 15.08 5.06 -11.97
CA VAL A 87 15.63 4.88 -13.32
C VAL A 87 15.00 5.85 -14.32
N ASP A 88 13.67 5.94 -14.36
CA ASP A 88 12.99 6.84 -15.32
C ASP A 88 13.23 8.32 -14.98
N VAL A 89 13.34 8.69 -13.70
CA VAL A 89 13.72 10.06 -13.27
C VAL A 89 15.12 10.42 -13.75
N GLU A 90 16.11 9.53 -13.57
CA GLU A 90 17.47 9.76 -14.06
C GLU A 90 17.51 9.84 -15.59
N ARG A 91 16.72 9.00 -16.27
CA ARG A 91 16.62 9.03 -17.74
C ARG A 91 16.03 10.34 -18.25
N ILE A 92 14.98 10.84 -17.61
CA ILE A 92 14.39 12.15 -17.91
C ILE A 92 15.41 13.27 -17.67
N ARG A 93 16.15 13.22 -16.56
CA ARG A 93 17.20 14.19 -16.23
C ARG A 93 18.28 14.19 -17.31
N SER A 94 18.78 13.03 -17.67
CA SER A 94 19.82 12.85 -18.69
C SER A 94 19.39 13.36 -20.07
N LEU A 95 18.17 13.06 -20.50
CA LEU A 95 17.62 13.52 -21.79
C LEU A 95 17.25 15.01 -21.79
N GLY A 96 16.94 15.59 -20.62
CA GLY A 96 16.63 17.01 -20.45
C GLY A 96 17.84 17.95 -20.55
N HIS A 97 19.07 17.42 -20.48
CA HIS A 97 20.31 18.18 -20.62
C HIS A 97 20.90 17.92 -22.02
N PRO A 98 20.64 18.79 -23.02
CA PRO A 98 21.10 18.55 -24.38
C PRO A 98 22.63 18.59 -24.43
N THR A 99 23.25 17.42 -24.60
CA THR A 99 24.70 17.27 -24.75
C THR A 99 25.15 17.41 -26.20
N SER A 100 24.21 17.47 -27.16
CA SER A 100 24.49 17.39 -28.58
C SER A 100 24.42 18.76 -29.25
N SER A 101 25.57 19.27 -29.71
CA SER A 101 25.63 20.48 -30.52
C SER A 101 25.14 20.18 -31.94
N ILE A 102 24.13 20.92 -32.43
CA ILE A 102 23.67 20.84 -33.81
C ILE A 102 24.80 21.32 -34.75
N PRO A 103 25.15 20.57 -35.83
CA PRO A 103 26.14 21.03 -36.79
C PRO A 103 25.71 22.35 -37.44
N PRO A 104 26.63 23.33 -37.63
CA PRO A 104 26.29 24.60 -38.25
C PRO A 104 25.76 24.41 -39.69
N PRO A 105 24.97 25.37 -40.20
CA PRO A 105 24.45 25.31 -41.57
C PRO A 105 25.59 25.30 -42.61
N PRO A 106 25.39 24.66 -43.77
CA PRO A 106 26.41 24.62 -44.82
C PRO A 106 26.73 26.03 -45.33
N THR A 107 28.02 26.35 -45.44
CA THR A 107 28.50 27.63 -45.97
C THR A 107 28.62 27.60 -47.50
N THR A 108 28.33 28.71 -48.16
CA THR A 108 28.36 28.86 -49.63
C THR A 108 29.75 28.70 -50.27
N ALA A 109 30.81 28.63 -49.45
CA ALA A 109 32.21 28.54 -49.90
C ALA A 109 32.80 27.10 -49.86
N GLY A 110 32.03 26.09 -49.44
CA GLY A 110 32.49 24.71 -49.31
C GLY A 110 32.41 23.90 -50.62
N THR A 111 33.22 22.84 -50.71
CA THR A 111 33.16 21.89 -51.83
C THR A 111 31.85 21.07 -51.80
N PRO A 112 31.36 20.54 -52.95
CA PRO A 112 30.12 19.75 -52.99
C PRO A 112 30.09 18.55 -52.03
N LEU A 113 31.25 17.91 -51.81
CA LEU A 113 31.38 16.80 -50.88
C LEU A 113 31.25 17.23 -49.40
N GLU A 114 31.78 18.39 -49.04
CA GLU A 114 31.64 18.96 -47.70
C GLU A 114 30.19 19.34 -47.40
N THR A 115 29.52 19.96 -48.37
CA THR A 115 28.08 20.29 -48.28
C THR A 115 27.24 19.02 -48.07
N TYR A 116 27.55 17.93 -48.80
CA TYR A 116 26.88 16.65 -48.62
C TYR A 116 27.08 16.06 -47.22
N ARG A 117 28.31 16.07 -46.69
CA ARG A 117 28.61 15.58 -45.33
C ARG A 117 27.89 16.38 -44.24
N ILE A 118 27.82 17.71 -44.38
CA ILE A 118 27.09 18.58 -43.44
C ILE A 118 25.59 18.23 -43.44
N LEU A 119 24.99 18.07 -44.62
CA LEU A 119 23.58 17.69 -44.73
C LEU A 119 23.30 16.29 -44.15
N GLN A 120 24.21 15.34 -44.35
CA GLN A 120 24.11 14.01 -43.76
C GLN A 120 24.20 14.08 -42.23
N ALA A 121 25.14 14.88 -41.69
CA ALA A 121 25.29 15.10 -40.25
C ALA A 121 24.05 15.78 -39.63
N GLN A 122 23.45 16.75 -40.34
CA GLN A 122 22.20 17.40 -39.91
C GLN A 122 21.02 16.43 -39.88
N ARG A 123 20.85 15.59 -40.90
CA ARG A 123 19.81 14.55 -40.90
C ARG A 123 20.01 13.56 -39.75
N ALA A 124 21.25 13.16 -39.50
CA ALA A 124 21.58 12.30 -38.36
C ALA A 124 21.28 12.98 -37.02
N ALA A 125 21.61 14.27 -36.87
CA ALA A 125 21.30 15.05 -35.67
C ALA A 125 19.78 15.21 -35.46
N ALA A 126 19.02 15.48 -36.52
CA ALA A 126 17.56 15.57 -36.46
C ALA A 126 16.91 14.23 -36.08
N ALA A 127 17.39 13.12 -36.65
CA ALA A 127 16.92 11.78 -36.30
C ALA A 127 17.21 11.43 -34.84
N ARG A 128 18.40 11.81 -34.32
CA ARG A 128 18.74 11.64 -32.89
C ARG A 128 17.83 12.48 -31.99
N ALA A 129 17.63 13.76 -32.31
CA ALA A 129 16.73 14.62 -31.53
C ALA A 129 15.28 14.09 -31.50
N GLN A 130 14.80 13.51 -32.62
CA GLN A 130 13.49 12.86 -32.65
C GLN A 130 13.44 11.59 -31.79
N ALA A 131 14.49 10.77 -31.83
CA ALA A 131 14.61 9.59 -30.98
C ALA A 131 14.67 9.96 -29.49
N ASP A 132 15.47 10.95 -29.12
CA ASP A 132 15.59 11.45 -27.74
C ASP A 132 14.26 12.02 -27.23
N ALA A 133 13.55 12.78 -28.07
CA ALA A 133 12.22 13.30 -27.75
C ALA A 133 11.15 12.20 -27.62
N ALA A 134 11.29 11.10 -28.36
CA ALA A 134 10.40 9.94 -28.21
C ALA A 134 10.71 9.16 -26.93
N ASP A 135 11.99 8.96 -26.61
CA ASP A 135 12.42 8.29 -25.39
C ASP A 135 12.03 9.09 -24.13
N LEU A 136 12.16 10.43 -24.17
CA LEU A 136 11.70 11.30 -23.08
C LEU A 136 10.20 11.18 -22.84
N ARG A 137 9.39 11.09 -23.90
CA ARG A 137 7.94 10.86 -23.79
C ARG A 137 7.63 9.50 -23.18
N ALA A 138 8.28 8.45 -23.68
CA ALA A 138 8.11 7.10 -23.16
C ALA A 138 8.53 6.97 -21.68
N ALA A 139 9.62 7.63 -21.27
CA ALA A 139 10.06 7.66 -19.87
C ALA A 139 9.06 8.37 -18.95
N ARG A 140 8.45 9.47 -19.42
CA ARG A 140 7.39 10.17 -18.66
C ARG A 140 6.13 9.31 -18.49
N GLU A 141 5.71 8.59 -19.54
CA GLU A 141 4.56 7.69 -19.48
C GLU A 141 4.79 6.50 -18.53
N ARG A 142 5.99 5.91 -18.55
CA ARG A 142 6.37 4.85 -17.60
C ARG A 142 6.43 5.37 -16.17
N LEU A 143 6.98 6.57 -15.96
CA LEU A 143 7.01 7.22 -14.66
C LEU A 143 5.60 7.44 -14.11
N SER A 144 4.67 7.96 -14.92
CA SER A 144 3.28 8.16 -14.49
C SER A 144 2.60 6.82 -14.13
N SER A 145 2.79 5.78 -14.94
CA SER A 145 2.24 4.45 -14.66
C SER A 145 2.81 3.84 -13.38
N SER A 146 4.10 4.04 -13.11
CA SER A 146 4.76 3.56 -11.89
C SER A 146 4.22 4.25 -10.65
N LEU A 147 4.00 5.57 -10.71
CA LEU A 147 3.39 6.34 -9.63
C LEU A 147 1.94 5.92 -9.35
N GLU A 148 1.15 5.66 -10.38
CA GLU A 148 -0.21 5.13 -10.24
C GLU A 148 -0.22 3.73 -9.60
N THR A 149 0.70 2.87 -10.02
CA THR A 149 0.87 1.52 -9.46
C THR A 149 1.20 1.60 -7.97
N ARG A 150 2.15 2.47 -7.61
CA ARG A 150 2.50 2.72 -6.21
C ARG A 150 1.29 3.15 -5.40
N ARG A 151 0.52 4.12 -5.88
CA ARG A 151 -0.70 4.58 -5.20
C ARG A 151 -1.69 3.43 -4.99
N PHE A 152 -1.91 2.61 -6.02
CA PHE A 152 -2.84 1.48 -5.94
C PHE A 152 -2.36 0.40 -4.96
N LEU A 153 -1.05 0.20 -4.77
CA LEU A 153 -0.50 -0.68 -3.73
C LEU A 153 -0.87 -0.17 -2.33
N HIS A 154 -0.69 1.12 -2.05
CA HIS A 154 -1.04 1.70 -0.76
C HIS A 154 -2.54 1.64 -0.47
N ASP A 155 -3.38 1.94 -1.46
CA ASP A 155 -4.84 1.87 -1.31
C ASP A 155 -5.29 0.42 -1.01
N GLN A 156 -4.72 -0.58 -1.69
CA GLN A 156 -5.00 -2.00 -1.40
C GLN A 156 -4.53 -2.41 0.00
N ALA A 157 -3.31 -2.02 0.40
CA ALA A 157 -2.81 -2.31 1.74
C ALA A 157 -3.72 -1.71 2.81
N ARG A 158 -4.20 -0.48 2.61
CA ARG A 158 -5.15 0.18 3.52
C ARG A 158 -6.47 -0.61 3.64
N ASP A 159 -7.00 -1.08 2.54
CA ASP A 159 -8.25 -1.85 2.54
C ASP A 159 -8.07 -3.23 3.21
N LEU A 160 -6.93 -3.88 3.01
CA LEU A 160 -6.58 -5.12 3.73
C LEU A 160 -6.50 -4.90 5.25
N VAL A 161 -5.88 -3.81 5.69
CA VAL A 161 -5.81 -3.47 7.12
C VAL A 161 -7.19 -3.20 7.71
N ARG A 162 -8.06 -2.51 6.97
CA ARG A 162 -9.46 -2.29 7.38
C ARG A 162 -10.22 -3.59 7.50
N GLU A 163 -10.04 -4.49 6.54
CA GLU A 163 -10.69 -5.81 6.55
C GLU A 163 -10.22 -6.65 7.75
N LEU A 164 -8.90 -6.70 8.00
CA LEU A 164 -8.32 -7.38 9.16
C LEU A 164 -8.85 -6.83 10.49
N ALA A 165 -8.91 -5.50 10.63
CA ALA A 165 -9.45 -4.84 11.82
C ALA A 165 -10.95 -5.12 12.00
N ALA A 166 -11.73 -5.16 10.91
CA ALA A 166 -13.15 -5.49 10.93
C ALA A 166 -13.40 -6.94 11.35
N ILE A 167 -12.62 -7.89 10.81
CA ILE A 167 -12.68 -9.31 11.19
C ILE A 167 -12.37 -9.47 12.67
N SER A 168 -11.29 -8.85 13.15
CA SER A 168 -10.89 -8.86 14.57
C SER A 168 -12.00 -8.31 15.47
N SER A 169 -12.54 -7.14 15.13
CA SER A 169 -13.62 -6.50 15.90
C SER A 169 -14.89 -7.36 15.94
N SER A 170 -15.25 -7.99 14.82
CA SER A 170 -16.37 -8.94 14.74
C SER A 170 -16.17 -10.15 15.66
N ARG A 171 -14.95 -10.71 15.69
CA ARG A 171 -14.58 -11.84 16.56
C ARG A 171 -14.59 -11.45 18.03
N ILE A 172 -14.05 -10.28 18.39
CA ILE A 172 -14.07 -9.75 19.75
C ILE A 172 -15.53 -9.55 20.22
N ALA A 173 -16.39 -8.97 19.39
CA ALA A 173 -17.80 -8.80 19.70
C ALA A 173 -18.53 -10.15 19.87
N ALA A 174 -18.23 -11.13 19.02
CA ALA A 174 -18.79 -12.48 19.14
C ALA A 174 -18.31 -13.19 20.42
N TYR A 175 -17.03 -13.08 20.76
CA TYR A 175 -16.46 -13.58 22.00
C TYR A 175 -17.12 -12.95 23.24
N ARG A 176 -17.25 -11.62 23.24
CA ARG A 176 -17.95 -10.85 24.29
C ARG A 176 -19.39 -11.36 24.48
N ARG A 177 -20.11 -11.55 23.38
CA ARG A 177 -21.47 -12.10 23.41
C ARG A 177 -21.50 -13.51 23.99
N GLY A 178 -20.48 -14.32 23.70
CA GLY A 178 -20.28 -15.63 24.31
C GLY A 178 -20.09 -15.57 25.83
N LEU A 179 -19.23 -14.65 26.30
CA LEU A 179 -18.97 -14.43 27.73
C LEU A 179 -20.26 -14.04 28.50
N GLU A 180 -21.04 -13.12 27.95
CA GLU A 180 -22.29 -12.67 28.59
C GLU A 180 -23.37 -13.76 28.62
N ARG A 181 -23.47 -14.56 27.54
CA ARG A 181 -24.42 -15.67 27.45
C ARG A 181 -24.04 -16.81 28.39
N GLY A 182 -22.74 -17.06 28.54
CA GLY A 182 -22.22 -18.17 29.32
C GLY A 182 -22.57 -19.55 28.73
N PRO A 183 -22.26 -20.63 29.45
CA PRO A 183 -22.61 -22.00 29.08
C PRO A 183 -24.13 -22.18 28.96
N TRP A 184 -24.59 -23.23 28.28
CA TRP A 184 -26.02 -23.44 28.07
C TRP A 184 -26.83 -23.54 29.38
N TRP A 185 -26.23 -24.04 30.47
CA TRP A 185 -26.89 -24.22 31.77
C TRP A 185 -27.18 -22.91 32.51
N THR A 186 -26.46 -21.80 32.21
CA THR A 186 -26.73 -20.51 32.85
C THR A 186 -28.11 -19.98 32.53
N ARG A 187 -28.73 -20.42 31.43
CA ARG A 187 -30.11 -20.09 31.07
C ARG A 187 -31.14 -20.66 32.05
N PHE A 188 -30.78 -21.68 32.83
CA PHE A 188 -31.67 -22.38 33.74
C PHE A 188 -31.38 -22.07 35.23
N VAL A 189 -30.14 -21.71 35.57
CA VAL A 189 -29.71 -21.63 36.98
C VAL A 189 -28.91 -20.34 37.29
N GLY A 190 -28.77 -19.39 36.35
CA GLY A 190 -27.92 -18.21 36.55
C GLY A 190 -28.48 -16.91 35.99
N ALA A 191 -28.10 -15.79 36.61
CA ALA A 191 -28.30 -14.47 36.04
C ALA A 191 -27.34 -14.26 34.84
N ARG A 192 -27.83 -13.58 33.79
CA ARG A 192 -26.99 -13.20 32.65
C ARG A 192 -25.86 -12.27 33.15
N ARG A 193 -24.60 -12.58 32.78
CA ARG A 193 -23.48 -11.70 33.10
C ARG A 193 -23.57 -10.46 32.23
N VAL A 194 -23.63 -9.28 32.85
CA VAL A 194 -23.52 -7.98 32.17
C VAL A 194 -22.12 -7.45 32.41
N ILE A 195 -21.41 -7.09 31.34
CA ILE A 195 -20.06 -6.55 31.42
C ILE A 195 -20.14 -5.08 31.00
N GLY A 196 -19.99 -4.17 31.97
CA GLY A 196 -20.12 -2.72 31.75
C GLY A 196 -18.90 -2.05 31.10
N ALA A 197 -17.76 -2.73 31.03
CA ALA A 197 -16.57 -2.23 30.35
C ALA A 197 -16.83 -2.01 28.84
N PRO A 198 -16.09 -1.14 28.14
CA PRO A 198 -16.24 -1.01 26.68
C PRO A 198 -15.88 -2.32 25.96
N ILE A 199 -16.31 -2.45 24.69
CA ILE A 199 -15.81 -3.51 23.80
C ILE A 199 -14.50 -2.99 23.21
N PRO A 200 -13.36 -3.68 23.43
CA PRO A 200 -12.10 -3.26 22.84
C PRO A 200 -12.19 -3.29 21.31
N VAL A 201 -11.84 -2.18 20.68
CA VAL A 201 -11.70 -2.09 19.23
C VAL A 201 -10.23 -2.33 18.90
N CYS A 202 -9.96 -3.20 17.92
CA CYS A 202 -8.62 -3.32 17.38
C CYS A 202 -8.29 -2.02 16.63
N GLN A 203 -7.62 -1.08 17.31
CA GLN A 203 -7.04 0.09 16.68
C GLN A 203 -5.63 -0.28 16.22
N PRO A 204 -5.40 -0.48 14.92
CA PRO A 204 -4.08 -0.84 14.43
C PRO A 204 -3.14 0.35 14.64
N THR A 205 -2.32 0.26 15.69
CA THR A 205 -1.18 1.14 15.96
C THR A 205 0.02 0.54 15.25
N VAL A 206 0.01 0.56 13.92
CA VAL A 206 1.13 0.05 13.14
C VAL A 206 1.97 1.22 12.67
N HIS A 207 3.24 1.19 13.08
CA HIS A 207 4.28 2.03 12.51
C HIS A 207 4.54 1.52 11.09
N TRP A 208 3.88 2.13 10.11
CA TRP A 208 4.22 1.92 8.70
C TRP A 208 5.69 2.30 8.50
N TYR A 209 6.42 1.56 7.65
CA TYR A 209 7.80 1.89 7.34
C TYR A 209 7.86 3.34 6.83
N GLU A 210 8.69 4.18 7.46
CA GLU A 210 8.81 5.62 7.17
C GLU A 210 9.11 5.92 5.69
N ASN A 211 9.73 4.95 4.99
CA ASN A 211 10.16 5.05 3.59
C ASN A 211 9.08 4.67 2.57
N ASP A 212 7.91 4.20 3.01
CA ASP A 212 6.83 3.78 2.12
C ASP A 212 6.00 4.97 1.58
N LEU A 213 6.35 6.23 1.88
CA LEU A 213 5.55 7.41 1.54
C LEU A 213 6.32 8.50 0.79
N PRO A 214 5.84 8.87 -0.40
CA PRO A 214 5.78 10.27 -0.83
C PRO A 214 4.37 10.48 -1.40
N PHE A 215 3.50 11.31 -0.84
CA PHE A 215 3.68 12.50 -0.03
C PHE A 215 2.54 12.56 0.99
N LEU A 216 2.89 12.81 2.26
CA LEU A 216 1.92 13.01 3.35
C LEU A 216 2.38 14.24 4.17
N HIS A 217 1.53 15.24 4.33
CA HIS A 217 1.70 16.23 5.40
C HIS A 217 0.47 16.13 6.31
N THR A 218 0.68 15.57 7.49
CA THR A 218 -0.26 15.57 8.61
C THR A 218 -0.09 16.89 9.36
N HIS A 219 -1.12 17.73 9.35
CA HIS A 219 -1.24 18.81 10.34
C HIS A 219 -2.20 18.33 11.44
N ILE A 220 -1.72 18.36 12.69
CA ILE A 220 -2.57 18.28 13.87
C ILE A 220 -3.01 19.72 14.15
N THR A 221 -4.31 20.00 14.04
CA THR A 221 -4.88 21.25 14.54
C THR A 221 -5.28 21.08 16.01
N ASP A 222 -5.11 22.14 16.80
CA ASP A 222 -5.23 22.13 18.26
C ASP A 222 -6.65 21.84 18.79
N ASP A 223 -7.67 21.74 17.93
CA ASP A 223 -9.04 21.44 18.33
C ASP A 223 -9.45 20.01 17.90
N VAL A 224 -9.49 19.11 18.90
CA VAL A 224 -10.32 17.89 19.06
C VAL A 224 -10.42 16.91 17.86
N ASP A 225 -9.81 15.73 18.02
CA ASP A 225 -10.17 14.41 17.44
C ASP A 225 -10.59 14.31 15.96
N VAL A 226 -10.06 15.13 15.06
CA VAL A 226 -10.30 14.97 13.61
C VAL A 226 -9.00 14.85 12.83
N ILE A 227 -8.72 13.64 12.34
CA ILE A 227 -7.70 13.41 11.30
C ILE A 227 -8.28 13.88 9.96
N ALA A 228 -7.90 15.09 9.53
CA ALA A 228 -8.25 15.61 8.21
C ALA A 228 -7.11 15.37 7.20
N TRP A 229 -7.45 14.84 6.04
CA TRP A 229 -6.52 14.49 4.96
C TRP A 229 -6.46 15.63 3.94
N ARG A 230 -5.27 16.15 3.62
CA ARG A 230 -5.14 17.11 2.52
C ARG A 230 -3.95 16.81 1.62
N TRP A 231 -4.23 16.79 0.32
CA TRP A 231 -3.28 16.67 -0.78
C TRP A 231 -2.39 17.91 -0.89
N SER A 232 -1.11 17.72 -1.26
CA SER A 232 -0.36 18.72 -2.01
C SER A 232 0.19 18.08 -3.29
N PRO A 233 0.07 18.75 -4.45
CA PRO A 233 0.71 18.29 -5.67
C PRO A 233 2.22 18.39 -5.51
N PHE A 234 2.96 17.57 -6.26
CA PHE A 234 4.21 18.07 -6.81
C PHE A 234 3.85 19.29 -7.69
N ARG A 235 3.96 20.50 -7.13
CA ARG A 235 3.87 21.73 -7.92
C ARG A 235 5.13 21.80 -8.76
N ASP A 236 4.92 21.67 -10.05
CA ASP A 236 5.74 22.36 -11.03
C ASP A 236 5.91 23.83 -10.59
N PRO A 237 7.14 24.34 -10.37
CA PRO A 237 7.36 25.73 -10.02
C PRO A 237 6.93 26.72 -11.12
N THR A 238 6.56 26.24 -12.32
CA THR A 238 6.05 27.07 -13.42
C THR A 238 4.52 27.20 -13.48
N LEU A 239 3.78 26.52 -12.61
CA LEU A 239 2.31 26.52 -12.59
C LEU A 239 1.70 26.98 -11.25
N ASP A 240 2.46 27.73 -10.46
CA ASP A 240 1.92 28.37 -9.25
C ASP A 240 1.29 29.74 -9.57
N PRO A 241 -0.03 29.94 -9.39
CA PRO A 241 -0.64 31.26 -9.48
C PRO A 241 -0.25 32.18 -8.30
N ALA A 242 0.52 31.70 -7.32
CA ALA A 242 1.11 32.53 -6.27
C ALA A 242 2.43 33.22 -6.69
N THR A 243 3.02 32.86 -7.84
CA THR A 243 3.92 33.78 -8.56
C THR A 243 3.07 34.75 -9.37
N GLY A 244 2.49 35.72 -8.64
CA GLY A 244 2.36 37.06 -9.17
C GLY A 244 3.73 37.74 -9.06
N HIS A 245 4.68 37.35 -9.92
CA HIS A 245 5.88 38.09 -10.33
C HIS A 245 6.54 37.39 -11.52
#